data_AF-A0A523WT98-F1
#
_entry.id   AF-A0A523WT98-F1
#
_cell.length_a   1.000
_cell.length_b   1.000
_cell.length_c   1.000
_cell.angle_alpha   90.00
_cell.angle_beta   90.00
_cell.angle_gamma   90.00
#
_symmetry.space_group_name_H-M   'P 1'
#
loop_
_entity.id
_entity.type
_entity.pdbx_description
1 polymer ?
#
loop_
_entity_poly.entity_id
_entity_poly.type
_entity_poly.pdbx_seq_one_letter_code
_entity_poly.pdbx_strand_id
1 'polypeptide(L)'
;MKKAKKKREKSFYRELFELLAETAVFVFFVMTFVFQAFQIPTGSMEPTLLVGDFLLVNKMVYYEPVLSLEKLIIPRKEIKRHDIVVFKFPNDLMKDFVKRVVGLEREKIEIKDKQVFVNDVPISENYKVHIDSQARAGDDYYYYNNSIKDNFGPVFVPAGHCFVMGDNRDNSQDSRSWGFLDLNLIKGKPWVVYFSYNAEKDAYKKTGM
;
A
#
# COMPACT_ATOMS: atom_id res chain seq x y z
N MET A 1 -37.24 27.51 -50.37
CA MET A 1 -37.45 26.36 -49.45
C MET A 1 -36.09 25.81 -49.02
N LYS A 2 -35.75 25.87 -47.72
CA LYS A 2 -34.49 25.30 -47.19
C LYS A 2 -34.65 23.77 -47.10
N LYS A 3 -33.92 23.00 -47.92
CA LYS A 3 -33.87 21.54 -47.83
C LYS A 3 -33.31 21.14 -46.46
N ALA A 4 -34.12 20.48 -45.64
CA ALA A 4 -33.65 19.87 -44.41
C ALA A 4 -32.59 18.80 -44.75
N LYS A 5 -31.37 18.99 -44.26
CA LYS A 5 -30.28 18.01 -44.39
C LYS A 5 -30.70 16.74 -43.64
N LYS A 6 -31.02 15.68 -44.38
CA LYS A 6 -31.31 14.35 -43.83
C LYS A 6 -30.04 13.88 -43.11
N LYS A 7 -30.10 13.77 -41.78
CA LYS A 7 -28.98 13.30 -40.94
C LYS A 7 -28.66 11.87 -41.40
N ARG A 8 -27.50 11.70 -42.04
CA ARG A 8 -27.06 10.40 -42.56
C ARG A 8 -26.80 9.51 -41.34
N GLU A 9 -27.56 8.42 -41.19
CA GLU A 9 -27.35 7.45 -40.11
C GLU A 9 -25.90 6.99 -40.11
N LYS A 10 -25.27 6.97 -38.93
CA LYS A 10 -23.86 6.60 -38.82
C LYS A 10 -23.74 5.11 -39.17
N SER A 11 -22.62 4.73 -39.80
CA SER A 11 -22.33 3.32 -40.08
C SER A 11 -22.14 2.58 -38.75
N PHE A 12 -22.68 1.37 -38.62
CA PHE A 12 -22.54 0.51 -37.43
C PHE A 12 -21.07 0.41 -36.94
N TYR A 13 -20.12 0.24 -37.88
CA TYR A 13 -18.69 0.18 -37.54
C TYR A 13 -18.14 1.49 -36.96
N ARG A 14 -18.67 2.62 -37.41
CA ARG A 14 -18.31 3.94 -36.89
C ARG A 14 -18.88 4.15 -35.49
N GLU A 15 -20.11 3.72 -35.24
CA GLU A 15 -20.72 3.79 -33.90
C GLU A 15 -19.97 2.89 -32.91
N LEU A 16 -19.62 1.66 -33.31
CA LEU A 16 -18.81 0.75 -32.51
C LEU A 16 -17.43 1.34 -32.21
N PHE A 17 -16.76 1.91 -33.22
CA PHE A 17 -15.46 2.54 -33.03
C PHE A 17 -15.54 3.76 -32.11
N GLU A 18 -16.53 4.64 -32.30
CA GLU A 18 -16.74 5.81 -31.44
C GLU A 18 -16.99 5.39 -29.98
N LEU A 19 -17.81 4.37 -29.74
CA LEU A 19 -18.06 3.84 -28.39
C LEU A 19 -16.81 3.22 -27.75
N LEU A 20 -16.05 2.42 -28.50
CA LEU A 20 -14.81 1.82 -28.03
C LEU A 20 -13.77 2.89 -27.71
N ALA A 21 -13.64 3.90 -28.56
CA ALA A 21 -12.72 5.01 -28.33
C ALA A 21 -13.12 5.83 -27.11
N GLU A 22 -14.40 6.18 -26.94
CA GLU A 22 -14.92 6.88 -25.77
C GLU A 22 -14.67 6.07 -24.49
N THR A 23 -14.98 4.78 -24.51
CA THR A 23 -14.75 3.88 -23.37
C THR A 23 -13.26 3.79 -23.04
N ALA A 24 -12.39 3.67 -24.04
CA ALA A 24 -10.95 3.62 -23.84
C ALA A 24 -10.45 4.92 -23.20
N VAL A 25 -10.84 6.09 -23.72
CA VAL A 25 -10.47 7.40 -23.14
C VAL A 25 -10.94 7.50 -21.69
N PHE A 26 -12.17 7.09 -21.39
CA PHE A 26 -12.69 7.08 -20.03
C PHE A 26 -11.90 6.14 -19.12
N VAL A 27 -11.60 4.92 -19.55
CA VAL A 27 -10.79 3.96 -18.79
C VAL A 27 -9.38 4.49 -18.55
N PHE A 28 -8.73 5.06 -19.57
CA PHE A 28 -7.40 5.66 -19.41
C PHE A 28 -7.43 6.83 -18.43
N PHE A 29 -8.46 7.67 -18.48
CA PHE A 29 -8.64 8.76 -17.52
C PHE A 29 -8.75 8.20 -16.09
N VAL A 30 -9.67 7.25 -15.87
CA VAL A 30 -9.88 6.63 -14.56
C VAL A 30 -8.60 5.92 -14.06
N MET A 31 -7.89 5.20 -14.92
CA MET A 31 -6.64 4.51 -14.58
C MET A 31 -5.45 5.44 -14.38
N THR A 32 -5.50 6.67 -14.88
CA THR A 32 -4.42 7.65 -14.65
C THR A 32 -4.63 8.38 -13.33
N PHE A 33 -5.88 8.79 -13.05
CA PHE A 33 -6.20 9.68 -11.94
C PHE A 33 -6.69 8.95 -10.69
N VAL A 34 -7.46 7.87 -10.82
CA VAL A 34 -8.13 7.21 -9.69
C VAL A 34 -7.38 5.97 -9.21
N PHE A 35 -6.96 5.12 -10.14
CA PHE A 35 -6.29 3.87 -9.83
C PHE A 35 -4.84 3.86 -10.28
N GLN A 36 -4.06 2.92 -9.75
CA GLN A 36 -2.74 2.60 -10.26
C GLN A 36 -2.46 1.10 -10.06
N ALA A 37 -1.89 0.47 -11.09
CA ALA A 37 -1.48 -0.92 -11.02
C ALA A 37 -0.07 -1.03 -10.40
N PHE A 38 0.10 -1.99 -9.50
CA PHE A 38 1.38 -2.34 -8.87
C PHE A 38 1.58 -3.85 -8.90
N GLN A 39 2.82 -4.28 -8.99
CA GLN A 39 3.20 -5.68 -8.77
C GLN A 39 3.85 -5.81 -7.39
N ILE A 40 3.62 -6.93 -6.70
CA ILE A 40 4.29 -7.27 -5.44
C ILE A 40 5.53 -8.13 -5.72
N PRO A 41 6.74 -7.56 -5.55
CA PRO A 41 7.97 -8.30 -5.84
C PRO A 41 8.52 -9.05 -4.61
N THR A 42 8.09 -8.71 -3.38
CA THR A 42 8.67 -9.24 -2.13
C THR A 42 7.64 -9.87 -1.20
N GLY A 43 8.04 -10.88 -0.43
CA GLY A 43 7.18 -11.60 0.52
C GLY A 43 6.98 -10.94 1.89
N SER A 44 7.26 -9.63 2.03
CA SER A 44 7.16 -8.93 3.32
C SER A 44 5.71 -8.80 3.83
N MET A 45 4.73 -8.96 2.95
CA MET A 45 3.31 -8.90 3.25
C MET A 45 2.64 -10.28 3.23
N GLU A 46 3.41 -11.36 3.13
CA GLU A 46 2.86 -12.71 3.24
C GLU A 46 2.29 -12.94 4.66
N PRO A 47 1.19 -13.71 4.79
CA PRO A 47 0.44 -14.41 3.74
C PRO A 47 -0.64 -13.54 3.07
N THR A 48 -0.78 -12.28 3.47
CA THR A 48 -1.86 -11.39 2.98
C THR A 48 -1.69 -11.00 1.52
N LEU A 49 -0.46 -10.67 1.10
CA LEU A 49 -0.11 -10.36 -0.29
C LEU A 49 1.10 -11.20 -0.67
N LEU A 50 0.99 -11.94 -1.76
CA LEU A 50 1.98 -12.89 -2.22
C LEU A 50 2.89 -12.27 -3.29
N VAL A 51 4.10 -12.82 -3.40
CA VAL A 51 5.01 -12.48 -4.49
C VAL A 51 4.38 -12.88 -5.82
N GLY A 52 4.27 -11.92 -6.74
CA GLY A 52 3.59 -12.09 -8.03
C GLY A 52 2.15 -11.56 -8.06
N ASP A 53 1.61 -11.06 -6.95
CA ASP A 53 0.32 -10.38 -6.94
C ASP A 53 0.38 -9.05 -7.71
N PHE A 54 -0.65 -8.80 -8.51
CA PHE A 54 -0.90 -7.51 -9.14
C PHE A 54 -2.08 -6.82 -8.45
N LEU A 55 -1.78 -5.66 -7.89
CA LEU A 55 -2.69 -4.83 -7.13
C LEU A 55 -3.23 -3.70 -7.98
N LEU A 56 -4.53 -3.45 -7.88
CA LEU A 56 -5.11 -2.17 -8.24
C LEU A 56 -5.23 -1.33 -6.96
N VAL A 57 -4.49 -0.23 -6.91
CA VAL A 57 -4.43 0.68 -5.76
C VAL A 57 -5.30 1.89 -6.02
N ASN A 58 -6.17 2.22 -5.07
CA ASN A 58 -7.00 3.42 -5.12
C ASN A 58 -6.20 4.60 -4.54
N LYS A 59 -5.89 5.58 -5.39
CA LYS A 59 -5.10 6.78 -5.07
C LYS A 59 -5.92 7.85 -4.34
N MET A 60 -7.24 7.83 -4.50
CA MET A 60 -8.12 8.88 -3.99
C MET A 60 -8.42 8.75 -2.49
N VAL A 61 -8.21 7.56 -1.90
CA VAL A 61 -8.59 7.28 -0.49
C VAL A 61 -7.89 8.22 0.49
N TYR A 62 -6.61 8.52 0.24
CA TYR A 62 -5.76 9.35 1.10
C TYR A 62 -5.27 10.61 0.39
N TYR A 63 -5.93 11.01 -0.70
CA TYR A 63 -5.54 12.20 -1.45
C TYR A 63 -5.71 13.45 -0.59
N GLU A 64 -4.67 14.30 -0.52
CA GLU A 64 -4.77 15.61 0.11
C GLU A 64 -5.21 16.64 -0.95
N PRO A 65 -6.45 17.14 -0.89
CA PRO A 65 -6.95 18.12 -1.84
C PRO A 65 -6.24 19.47 -1.70
N VAL A 66 -5.79 20.01 -2.83
CA VAL A 66 -5.05 21.27 -2.90
C VAL A 66 -6.02 22.44 -3.00
N LEU A 67 -7.15 22.26 -3.70
CA LEU A 67 -8.15 23.29 -3.91
C LEU A 67 -9.29 23.19 -2.87
N SER A 68 -9.85 24.34 -2.49
CA SER A 68 -10.94 24.39 -1.51
C SER A 68 -12.22 23.69 -1.99
N LEU A 69 -12.47 23.67 -3.31
CA LEU A 69 -13.59 22.94 -3.92
C LEU A 69 -13.38 21.42 -3.86
N GLU A 70 -12.15 20.95 -4.01
CA GLU A 70 -11.81 19.52 -3.93
C GLU A 70 -12.09 18.97 -2.53
N LYS A 71 -11.81 19.76 -1.47
CA LYS A 71 -12.11 19.40 -0.07
C LYS A 71 -13.59 19.09 0.18
N LEU A 72 -14.50 19.68 -0.61
CA LEU A 72 -15.93 19.48 -0.46
C LEU A 72 -16.43 18.22 -1.20
N ILE A 73 -15.75 17.83 -2.28
CA ILE A 73 -16.22 16.80 -3.21
C ILE A 73 -15.50 15.46 -2.99
N ILE A 74 -14.23 15.50 -2.55
CA ILE A 74 -13.41 14.31 -2.38
C ILE A 74 -13.53 13.81 -0.93
N PRO A 75 -14.14 12.64 -0.68
CA PRO A 75 -14.23 12.08 0.66
C PRO A 75 -12.82 11.68 1.15
N ARG A 76 -12.28 12.44 2.10
CA ARG A 76 -11.02 12.07 2.77
C ARG A 76 -11.28 10.95 3.76
N LYS A 77 -10.64 9.80 3.54
CA LYS A 77 -10.66 8.75 4.55
C LYS A 77 -9.44 8.93 5.45
N GLU A 78 -9.69 9.06 6.74
CA GLU A 78 -8.60 8.99 7.72
C GLU A 78 -7.95 7.62 7.67
N ILE A 79 -6.62 7.60 7.82
CA ILE A 79 -5.86 6.37 7.90
C ILE A 79 -6.22 5.63 9.18
N LYS A 80 -6.53 4.34 9.06
CA LYS A 80 -6.92 3.52 10.21
C LYS A 80 -5.87 2.46 10.48
N ARG A 81 -5.78 2.05 11.74
CA ARG A 81 -5.01 0.87 12.12
C ARG A 81 -5.47 -0.32 11.28
N HIS A 82 -4.52 -1.16 10.88
CA HIS A 82 -4.68 -2.31 10.00
C HIS A 82 -4.92 -2.00 8.53
N ASP A 83 -5.01 -0.73 8.11
CA ASP A 83 -4.99 -0.41 6.69
C ASP A 83 -3.67 -0.87 6.06
N ILE A 84 -3.76 -1.44 4.86
CA ILE A 84 -2.58 -1.69 4.03
C ILE A 84 -2.42 -0.48 3.14
N VAL A 85 -1.21 0.05 3.06
CA VAL A 85 -0.89 1.26 2.31
C VAL A 85 0.25 1.01 1.35
N VAL A 86 0.14 1.59 0.15
CA VAL A 86 1.24 1.70 -0.80
C VAL A 86 1.81 3.10 -0.68
N PHE A 87 3.13 3.23 -0.54
CA PHE A 87 3.79 4.50 -0.25
C PHE A 87 5.19 4.54 -0.86
N LYS A 88 5.72 5.75 -1.06
CA LYS A 88 7.11 5.95 -1.45
C LYS A 88 8.02 5.69 -0.26
N PHE A 89 9.03 4.84 -0.43
CA PHE A 89 9.95 4.50 0.64
C PHE A 89 10.73 5.75 1.12
N PRO A 90 10.71 6.11 2.42
CA PRO A 90 11.28 7.37 2.88
C PRO A 90 12.77 7.57 2.57
N ASN A 91 13.57 6.50 2.54
CA ASN A 91 15.01 6.62 2.26
C ASN A 91 15.34 6.57 0.75
N ASP A 92 14.39 6.19 -0.10
CA ASP A 92 14.54 6.18 -1.56
C ASP A 92 13.17 6.32 -2.23
N LEU A 93 12.82 7.57 -2.57
CA LEU A 93 11.50 7.94 -3.11
C LEU A 93 11.21 7.38 -4.51
N MET A 94 12.19 6.75 -5.15
CA MET A 94 12.00 6.03 -6.41
C MET A 94 11.40 4.64 -6.20
N LYS A 95 11.43 4.12 -4.97
CA LYS A 95 10.89 2.80 -4.62
C LYS A 95 9.53 2.90 -3.95
N ASP A 96 8.61 2.06 -4.37
CA ASP A 96 7.29 1.92 -3.75
C ASP A 96 7.24 0.70 -2.84
N PHE A 97 6.74 0.88 -1.62
CA PHE A 97 6.61 -0.16 -0.61
C PHE A 97 5.14 -0.38 -0.26
N VAL A 98 4.81 -1.61 0.15
CA VAL A 98 3.50 -1.96 0.69
C VAL A 98 3.68 -2.49 2.11
N LYS A 99 2.98 -1.89 3.08
CA LYS A 99 3.01 -2.28 4.50
C LYS A 99 1.64 -2.06 5.14
N ARG A 100 1.44 -2.65 6.32
CA ARG A 100 0.25 -2.45 7.15
C ARG A 100 0.50 -1.39 8.22
N VAL A 101 -0.47 -0.51 8.40
CA VAL A 101 -0.49 0.49 9.48
C VAL A 101 -0.71 -0.21 10.81
N VAL A 102 0.27 -0.08 11.70
CA VAL A 102 0.25 -0.68 13.04
C VAL A 102 0.08 0.38 14.12
N GLY A 103 0.65 1.57 13.95
CA GLY A 103 0.52 2.71 14.87
C GLY A 103 0.05 3.96 14.15
N LEU A 104 -0.84 4.73 14.80
CA LEU A 104 -1.33 6.02 14.32
C LEU A 104 -0.61 7.16 15.05
N GLU A 105 -0.81 8.38 14.56
CA GLU A 105 -0.20 9.57 15.15
C GLU A 105 -0.47 9.69 16.66
N ARG A 106 0.55 10.13 17.39
CA ARG A 106 0.56 10.33 18.85
C ARG A 106 0.41 9.07 19.69
N GLU A 107 0.38 7.88 19.07
CA GLU A 107 0.34 6.63 19.80
C GLU A 107 1.73 6.17 20.24
N LYS A 108 1.80 5.50 21.39
CA LYS A 108 2.98 4.79 21.85
C LYS A 108 3.00 3.40 21.25
N ILE A 109 4.10 3.05 20.59
CA ILE A 109 4.34 1.72 20.02
C ILE A 109 5.49 1.07 20.77
N GLU A 110 5.27 -0.16 21.20
CA GLU A 110 6.27 -0.99 21.85
C GLU A 110 6.07 -2.44 21.38
N ILE A 111 7.15 -3.17 21.18
CA ILE A 111 7.12 -4.59 20.86
C ILE A 111 7.87 -5.31 21.96
N LYS A 112 7.23 -6.30 22.59
CA LYS A 112 7.85 -7.19 23.58
C LYS A 112 7.61 -8.62 23.13
N ASP A 113 8.67 -9.38 22.97
CA ASP A 113 8.63 -10.79 22.59
C ASP A 113 7.67 -11.06 21.42
N LYS A 114 7.84 -10.32 20.32
CA LYS A 114 7.03 -10.41 19.07
C LYS A 114 5.57 -9.92 19.20
N GLN A 115 5.14 -9.50 20.37
CA GLN A 115 3.81 -8.92 20.58
C GLN A 115 3.88 -7.39 20.51
N VAL A 116 3.03 -6.80 19.65
CA VAL A 116 2.91 -5.35 19.54
C VAL A 116 1.93 -4.84 20.59
N PHE A 117 2.33 -3.78 21.27
CA PHE A 117 1.55 -2.98 22.20
C PHE A 117 1.36 -1.58 21.63
N VAL A 118 0.12 -1.11 21.66
CA VAL A 118 -0.24 0.27 21.33
C VAL A 118 -0.82 0.90 22.56
N ASN A 119 -0.20 1.99 23.04
CA ASN A 119 -0.58 2.64 24.30
C ASN A 119 -0.68 1.64 25.46
N ASP A 120 0.33 0.76 25.57
CA ASP A 120 0.42 -0.32 26.58
C ASP A 120 -0.61 -1.46 26.44
N VAL A 121 -1.49 -1.41 25.45
CA VAL A 121 -2.49 -2.45 25.20
C VAL A 121 -2.02 -3.36 24.06
N PRO A 122 -1.95 -4.69 24.24
CA PRO A 122 -1.60 -5.59 23.15
C PRO A 122 -2.67 -5.57 22.07
N ILE A 123 -2.26 -5.47 20.80
CA ILE A 123 -3.19 -5.51 19.67
C ILE A 123 -3.35 -6.95 19.14
N SER A 124 -4.56 -7.26 18.65
CA SER A 124 -4.84 -8.54 17.98
C SER A 124 -4.34 -8.50 16.55
N GLU A 125 -3.53 -9.47 16.16
CA GLU A 125 -2.83 -9.47 14.86
C GLU A 125 -2.96 -10.82 14.16
N ASN A 126 -4.18 -11.23 13.82
CA ASN A 126 -4.44 -12.56 13.22
C ASN A 126 -3.80 -12.73 11.82
N TYR A 127 -3.34 -11.64 11.22
CA TYR A 127 -2.66 -11.60 9.92
C TYR A 127 -1.14 -11.76 10.01
N LYS A 128 -0.54 -11.60 11.20
CA LYS A 128 0.93 -11.60 11.31
C LYS A 128 1.48 -13.03 11.26
N VAL A 129 2.63 -13.18 10.63
CA VAL A 129 3.39 -14.42 10.64
C VAL A 129 4.83 -14.16 11.07
N HIS A 130 5.38 -15.12 11.81
CA HIS A 130 6.79 -15.24 12.09
C HIS A 130 7.28 -16.55 11.48
N ILE A 131 8.36 -16.48 10.71
CA ILE A 131 9.04 -17.64 10.14
C ILE A 131 9.74 -18.40 11.28
N ASP A 132 10.23 -17.68 12.29
CA ASP A 132 10.82 -18.25 13.49
C ASP A 132 9.80 -18.33 14.62
N SER A 133 9.60 -19.52 15.19
CA SER A 133 8.65 -19.74 16.27
C SER A 133 9.12 -19.21 17.63
N GLN A 134 10.41 -18.91 17.80
CA GLN A 134 11.00 -18.52 19.08
C GLN A 134 11.36 -17.03 19.09
N ALA A 135 11.00 -16.31 20.17
CA ALA A 135 11.60 -15.02 20.49
C ALA A 135 12.95 -15.31 21.15
N ARG A 136 14.06 -15.01 20.45
CA ARG A 136 15.41 -15.34 20.94
C ARG A 136 16.05 -14.12 21.59
N ALA A 137 16.54 -14.33 22.81
CA ALA A 137 17.40 -13.38 23.50
C ALA A 137 18.80 -13.41 22.86
N GLY A 138 19.12 -12.35 22.12
CA GLY A 138 20.41 -11.64 22.06
C GLY A 138 21.76 -12.31 21.79
N ASP A 139 21.95 -13.63 21.87
CA ASP A 139 23.31 -14.19 22.02
C ASP A 139 24.03 -14.54 20.69
N ASP A 140 23.33 -14.55 19.56
CA ASP A 140 23.90 -14.87 18.25
C ASP A 140 23.94 -13.64 17.32
N TYR A 141 25.10 -13.40 16.68
CA TYR A 141 25.33 -12.23 15.81
C TYR A 141 24.36 -12.14 14.61
N TYR A 142 23.94 -13.27 14.05
CA TYR A 142 22.90 -13.32 13.00
C TYR A 142 21.49 -13.02 13.53
N TYR A 143 21.25 -13.26 14.81
CA TYR A 143 19.96 -13.03 15.46
C TYR A 143 19.84 -11.64 16.08
N TYR A 144 20.94 -10.89 16.25
CA TYR A 144 20.91 -9.56 16.87
C TYR A 144 19.91 -8.61 16.18
N ASN A 145 19.89 -8.60 14.84
CA ASN A 145 18.95 -7.77 14.07
C ASN A 145 17.49 -8.22 14.22
N ASN A 146 17.25 -9.54 14.36
CA ASN A 146 15.91 -10.06 14.63
C ASN A 146 15.47 -9.84 16.09
N SER A 147 16.41 -9.92 17.05
CA SER A 147 16.15 -9.66 18.46
C SER A 147 15.70 -8.21 18.69
N ILE A 148 16.26 -7.25 17.94
CA ILE A 148 15.80 -5.84 17.90
C ILE A 148 14.40 -5.70 17.28
N LYS A 149 14.02 -6.59 16.35
CA LYS A 149 12.69 -6.57 15.73
C LYS A 149 11.62 -7.21 16.61
N ASP A 150 12.01 -8.18 17.43
CA ASP A 150 11.16 -8.88 18.39
C ASP A 150 10.94 -8.05 19.66
N ASN A 151 11.90 -7.17 19.99
CA ASN A 151 11.82 -6.22 21.09
C ASN A 151 12.20 -4.81 20.61
N PHE A 152 11.20 -3.94 20.45
CA PHE A 152 11.35 -2.62 19.84
C PHE A 152 10.66 -1.53 20.65
N GLY A 153 11.27 -0.34 20.71
CA GLY A 153 10.71 0.81 21.39
C GLY A 153 10.94 0.79 22.92
N PRO A 154 10.12 1.52 23.69
CA PRO A 154 8.94 2.27 23.26
C PRO A 154 9.29 3.49 22.39
N VAL A 155 8.42 3.80 21.42
CA VAL A 155 8.49 5.02 20.60
C VAL A 155 7.12 5.68 20.50
N PHE A 156 7.08 7.00 20.31
CA PHE A 156 5.84 7.74 20.07
C PHE A 156 5.77 8.16 18.60
N VAL A 157 4.65 7.85 17.95
CA VAL A 157 4.44 8.24 16.55
C VAL A 157 4.22 9.75 16.49
N PRO A 158 4.99 10.52 15.70
CA PRO A 158 4.78 11.95 15.54
C PRO A 158 3.42 12.28 14.90
N ALA A 159 2.96 13.53 15.06
CA ALA A 159 1.80 14.01 14.31
C ALA A 159 2.07 13.96 12.79
N GLY A 160 1.05 13.65 11.99
CA GLY A 160 1.19 13.53 10.54
C GLY A 160 2.02 12.32 10.08
N HIS A 161 2.29 11.36 10.97
CA HIS A 161 3.01 10.13 10.66
C HIS A 161 2.23 8.89 11.11
N CYS A 162 2.59 7.73 10.58
CA CYS A 162 2.16 6.43 11.08
C CYS A 162 3.34 5.47 11.24
N PHE A 163 3.16 4.43 12.04
CA PHE A 163 4.10 3.32 12.18
C PHE A 163 3.57 2.13 11.38
N VAL A 164 4.36 1.62 10.43
CA VAL A 164 3.93 0.54 9.53
C VAL A 164 4.82 -0.69 9.66
N MET A 165 4.25 -1.87 9.51
CA MET A 165 4.94 -3.15 9.57
C MET A 165 4.51 -4.08 8.44
N GLY A 166 5.40 -5.00 8.07
CA GLY A 166 5.04 -6.14 7.22
C GLY A 166 4.25 -7.18 8.01
N ASP A 167 3.40 -7.92 7.31
CA ASP A 167 2.69 -9.06 7.89
C ASP A 167 3.65 -10.23 8.14
N ASN A 168 4.65 -10.40 7.28
CA ASN A 168 5.79 -11.28 7.53
C ASN A 168 6.83 -10.55 8.37
N ARG A 169 6.72 -10.72 9.69
CA ARG A 169 7.44 -9.93 10.69
C ARG A 169 8.94 -10.12 10.67
N ASP A 170 9.40 -11.31 10.31
CA ASP A 170 10.82 -11.65 10.29
C ASP A 170 11.45 -11.26 8.95
N ASN A 171 10.66 -11.22 7.86
CA ASN A 171 11.13 -10.88 6.52
C ASN A 171 10.57 -9.54 6.00
N SER A 172 10.61 -8.52 6.84
CA SER A 172 10.14 -7.17 6.49
C SER A 172 11.14 -6.09 6.86
N GLN A 173 11.38 -5.20 5.90
CA GLN A 173 12.02 -3.90 6.10
C GLN A 173 10.92 -2.85 6.25
N ASP A 174 10.66 -2.46 7.49
CA ASP A 174 9.53 -1.60 7.87
C ASP A 174 9.91 -0.60 8.97
N SER A 175 8.94 0.03 9.64
CA SER A 175 9.21 1.12 10.58
C SER A 175 10.13 0.76 11.74
N ARG A 176 10.32 -0.53 12.05
CA ARG A 176 11.33 -1.00 13.00
C ARG A 176 12.76 -0.71 12.54
N SER A 177 12.99 -0.57 11.23
CA SER A 177 14.32 -0.39 10.63
C SER A 177 14.58 1.04 10.14
N TRP A 178 13.55 1.79 9.74
CA TRP A 178 13.72 3.12 9.15
C TRP A 178 12.84 4.21 9.79
N GLY A 179 12.07 3.90 10.84
CA GLY A 179 11.28 4.89 11.57
C GLY A 179 9.88 5.11 10.99
N PHE A 180 9.32 6.30 11.20
CA PHE A 180 7.91 6.57 10.91
C PHE A 180 7.66 6.93 9.44
N LEU A 181 6.46 6.60 8.96
CA LEU A 181 6.01 6.95 7.62
C LEU A 181 5.24 8.28 7.66
N ASP A 182 5.74 9.29 6.96
CA ASP A 182 4.99 10.53 6.68
C ASP A 182 3.75 10.19 5.85
N LEU A 183 2.57 10.64 6.31
CA LEU A 183 1.30 10.37 5.63
C LEU A 183 1.26 10.93 4.19
N ASN A 184 2.05 11.95 3.88
CA ASN A 184 2.16 12.54 2.54
C ASN A 184 2.88 11.63 1.53
N LEU A 185 3.62 10.62 2.00
CA LEU A 185 4.28 9.65 1.13
C LEU A 185 3.36 8.51 0.70
N ILE A 186 2.14 8.43 1.27
CA ILE A 186 1.15 7.41 0.93
C ILE A 186 0.56 7.71 -0.44
N LYS A 187 0.68 6.74 -1.35
CA LYS A 187 0.12 6.79 -2.71
C LYS A 187 -1.31 6.30 -2.77
N GLY A 188 -1.71 5.41 -1.85
CA GLY A 188 -3.07 4.90 -1.82
C GLY A 188 -3.24 3.61 -1.03
N LYS A 189 -4.42 3.04 -1.15
CA LYS A 189 -4.81 1.78 -0.51
C LYS A 189 -5.00 0.68 -1.57
N PRO A 190 -4.40 -0.52 -1.42
CA PRO A 190 -4.74 -1.66 -2.26
C PRO A 190 -6.25 -1.93 -2.20
N TRP A 191 -6.89 -2.00 -3.36
CA TRP A 191 -8.33 -2.23 -3.47
C TRP A 191 -8.65 -3.68 -3.86
N VAL A 192 -7.95 -4.21 -4.87
CA VAL A 192 -8.16 -5.58 -5.36
C VAL A 192 -6.86 -6.17 -5.90
N VAL A 193 -6.64 -7.46 -5.65
CA VAL A 193 -5.68 -8.28 -6.38
C VAL A 193 -6.40 -8.77 -7.64
N TYR A 194 -6.04 -8.24 -8.81
CA TYR A 194 -6.75 -8.56 -10.06
C TYR A 194 -6.08 -9.68 -10.87
N PHE A 195 -4.82 -9.99 -10.56
CA PHE A 195 -4.07 -11.08 -11.16
C PHE A 195 -3.00 -11.55 -10.15
N SER A 196 -2.70 -12.85 -10.16
CA SER A 196 -1.65 -13.44 -9.32
C SER A 196 -1.02 -14.60 -10.07
N TYR A 197 0.29 -14.74 -9.93
CA TYR A 197 1.05 -15.85 -10.49
C TYR A 197 2.13 -16.27 -9.50
N ASN A 198 2.52 -17.55 -9.55
CA ASN A 198 3.57 -18.05 -8.68
C ASN A 198 4.94 -17.60 -9.23
N ALA A 199 5.48 -16.50 -8.71
CA ALA A 199 6.76 -15.99 -9.15
C ALA A 199 7.93 -16.76 -8.50
N GLU A 200 9.02 -16.95 -9.25
CA GLU A 200 10.27 -17.44 -8.66
C GLU A 200 10.75 -16.51 -7.54
N LYS A 201 11.32 -17.07 -6.46
CA LYS A 201 11.75 -16.31 -5.26
C LYS A 201 12.68 -15.12 -5.53
N ASP A 202 13.38 -15.11 -6.67
CA ASP A 202 14.30 -14.04 -7.09
C ASP A 202 13.71 -13.05 -8.11
N ALA A 203 12.41 -13.10 -8.39
CA ALA A 203 11.76 -12.22 -9.38
C ALA A 203 11.98 -10.72 -9.11
N TYR A 204 12.13 -10.30 -7.84
CA TYR A 204 12.41 -8.91 -7.48
C TYR A 204 13.78 -8.41 -7.96
N LYS A 205 14.77 -9.29 -8.15
CA LYS A 205 16.08 -8.91 -8.68
C LYS A 205 16.02 -8.62 -10.19
N LYS A 206 15.05 -9.20 -10.89
CA LYS A 206 14.88 -9.06 -12.35
C LYS A 206 14.02 -7.86 -12.75
N THR A 207 13.22 -7.31 -11.82
CA THR A 207 12.25 -6.23 -12.06
C THR A 207 12.67 -4.86 -11.53
N GLY A 208 13.91 -4.74 -11.01
CA GLY A 208 14.46 -3.46 -10.57
C GLY A 208 14.66 -2.49 -11.73
N MET A 209 13.67 -1.64 -11.98
CA MET A 209 13.84 -0.28 -12.48
C MET A 209 13.92 0.68 -11.30
#